data_AF-A0A3B9YNJ2-F1
#
_entry.id   AF-A0A3B9YNJ2-F1
#
_cell.length_a   1.000
_cell.length_b   1.000
_cell.length_c   1.000
_cell.angle_alpha   90.00
_cell.angle_beta   90.00
_cell.angle_gamma   90.00
#
_symmetry.space_group_name_H-M   'P 1'
#
loop_
_entity.id
_entity.type
_entity.pdbx_description
1 polymer ?
#
loop_
_entity_poly.entity_id
_entity_poly.type
_entity_poly.pdbx_seq_one_letter_code
_entity_poly.pdbx_strand_id
1 'polypeptide(L)'
;WTPFELSVRAILGQQVSVKAARTLAGRIAAQFGERVRMQGMPAGLSVAFPTAARIAAAEASDFMALGLTRARATTLVRFARAIVN
;
A
#
# COMPACT_ATOMS: atom_id res chain seq x y z
N TRP A 1 4.79 -5.50 11.53
CA TRP A 1 4.35 -5.90 10.17
C TRP A 1 3.09 -6.74 10.31
N THR A 2 2.11 -6.55 9.42
CA THR A 2 0.81 -7.25 9.47
C THR A 2 0.67 -8.23 8.31
N PRO A 3 -0.13 -9.31 8.44
CA PRO A 3 -0.43 -10.19 7.31
C PRO A 3 -1.03 -9.44 6.12
N PHE A 4 -1.80 -8.37 6.36
CA PHE A 4 -2.31 -7.50 5.29
C PHE A 4 -1.17 -6.82 4.52
N GLU A 5 -0.23 -6.18 5.21
CA GLU A 5 0.91 -5.52 4.56
C GLU A 5 1.76 -6.52 3.75
N LEU A 6 1.94 -7.76 4.24
CA LEU A 6 2.57 -8.85 3.48
C LEU A 6 1.88 -9.07 2.15
N SER A 7 0.56 -9.30 2.19
CA SER A 7 -0.24 -9.63 1.02
C SER A 7 -0.24 -8.49 0.01
N VAL A 8 -0.32 -7.24 0.47
CA VAL A 8 -0.18 -6.08 -0.42
C VAL A 8 1.18 -6.09 -1.11
N ARG A 9 2.28 -6.30 -0.36
CA ARG A 9 3.63 -6.37 -0.96
C ARG A 9 3.76 -7.52 -1.97
N ALA A 10 3.12 -8.66 -1.72
CA ALA A 10 3.07 -9.78 -2.65
C ALA A 10 2.33 -9.41 -3.95
N ILE A 11 1.17 -8.72 -3.87
CA ILE A 11 0.44 -8.22 -5.04
C ILE A 11 1.29 -7.22 -5.83
N LEU A 12 1.96 -6.28 -5.14
CA LEU A 12 2.80 -5.27 -5.79
C LEU A 12 4.04 -5.88 -6.48
N GLY A 13 4.57 -6.99 -5.94
CA GLY A 13 5.73 -7.70 -6.48
C GLY A 13 5.44 -8.58 -7.69
N GLN A 14 4.18 -8.73 -8.10
CA GLN A 14 3.82 -9.57 -9.25
C GLN A 14 4.50 -9.06 -10.53
N GLN A 15 5.30 -9.94 -11.15
CA GLN A 15 5.95 -9.74 -12.45
C GLN A 15 6.82 -8.47 -12.56
N VAL A 16 7.42 -8.01 -11.47
CA VAL A 16 8.31 -6.85 -11.46
C VAL A 16 9.54 -7.08 -10.60
N SER A 17 10.55 -6.22 -10.73
CA SER A 17 11.72 -6.27 -9.86
C SER A 17 11.39 -5.86 -8.42
N VAL A 18 12.21 -6.32 -7.47
CA VAL A 18 12.12 -5.90 -6.06
C VAL A 18 12.21 -4.37 -5.92
N LYS A 19 13.07 -3.73 -6.72
CA LYS A 19 13.19 -2.26 -6.76
C LYS A 19 11.87 -1.60 -7.16
N ALA A 20 11.20 -2.09 -8.20
CA ALA A 20 9.92 -1.56 -8.64
C ALA A 20 8.83 -1.77 -7.59
N ALA A 21 8.73 -2.98 -7.01
CA ALA A 21 7.77 -3.29 -5.95
C ALA A 21 7.96 -2.39 -4.71
N ARG A 22 9.22 -2.18 -4.29
CA ARG A 22 9.57 -1.27 -3.18
C ARG A 22 9.14 0.17 -3.48
N THR A 23 9.38 0.65 -4.70
CA THR A 23 8.94 1.99 -5.12
C THR A 23 7.43 2.14 -5.06
N LEU A 24 6.66 1.18 -5.57
CA LEU A 24 5.20 1.20 -5.50
C LEU A 24 4.70 1.18 -4.05
N ALA A 25 5.27 0.32 -3.20
CA ALA A 25 4.93 0.27 -1.78
C ALA A 25 5.21 1.61 -1.06
N GLY A 26 6.34 2.26 -1.38
CA GLY A 26 6.69 3.58 -0.85
C GLY A 26 5.70 4.68 -1.28
N ARG A 27 5.28 4.69 -2.55
CA ARG A 27 4.26 5.63 -3.05
C ARG A 27 2.91 5.42 -2.39
N ILE A 28 2.48 4.17 -2.22
CA ILE A 28 1.25 3.83 -1.53
C ILE A 28 1.31 4.26 -0.06
N ALA A 29 2.42 3.98 0.64
CA ALA A 29 2.60 4.43 2.02
C ALA A 29 2.55 5.96 2.11
N ALA A 30 3.25 6.68 1.23
CA ALA A 30 3.25 8.14 1.24
C ALA A 30 1.85 8.75 0.99
N GLN A 31 1.03 8.14 0.11
CA GLN A 31 -0.28 8.66 -0.26
C GLN A 31 -1.40 8.23 0.69
N PHE A 32 -1.39 6.99 1.14
CA PHE A 32 -2.49 6.37 1.89
C PHE A 32 -2.13 6.02 3.33
N GLY A 33 -0.85 6.01 3.68
CA GLY A 33 -0.38 5.66 5.02
C GLY A 33 -0.78 6.69 6.08
N GLU A 34 -0.66 6.28 7.33
CA GLU A 34 -0.95 7.13 8.48
C GLU A 34 0.32 7.84 8.94
N ARG A 35 0.24 9.15 9.17
CA ARG A 35 1.37 9.91 9.72
C ARG A 35 1.53 9.58 11.20
N VAL A 36 2.72 9.11 11.56
CA VAL A 36 3.07 8.77 12.94
C VAL A 36 4.13 9.76 13.43
N ARG A 37 3.98 10.22 14.67
CA ARG A 37 4.97 11.07 15.34
C ARG A 37 5.15 10.60 16.76
N MET A 38 6.38 10.24 17.12
CA MET A 38 6.77 9.86 18.48
C MET A 38 8.09 10.55 18.83
N GLN A 39 8.29 10.87 20.11
CA GLN A 39 9.54 11.45 20.57
C GLN A 39 10.69 10.44 20.39
N GLY A 40 11.84 10.89 19.90
CA GLY A 40 13.00 10.02 19.64
C GLY A 40 12.94 9.20 18.36
N MET A 41 11.92 9.40 17.52
CA MET A 41 11.77 8.65 16.27
C MET A 41 12.80 9.10 15.21
N PRO A 42 13.43 8.18 14.45
CA PRO A 42 14.40 8.53 13.42
C PRO A 42 13.83 9.46 12.35
N ALA A 43 14.68 10.35 11.83
CA ALA A 43 14.32 11.22 10.71
C ALA A 43 13.90 10.38 9.49
N GLY A 44 12.77 10.75 8.87
CA GLY A 44 12.22 10.07 7.69
C GLY A 44 11.33 8.87 7.98
N LEU A 45 11.22 8.39 9.23
CA LEU A 45 10.30 7.31 9.60
C LEU A 45 8.97 7.85 10.14
N SER A 46 8.20 8.56 9.30
CA SER A 46 7.00 9.30 9.73
C SER A 46 5.68 8.73 9.25
N VAL A 47 5.68 7.58 8.57
CA VAL A 47 4.49 7.02 7.93
C VAL A 47 4.39 5.52 8.19
N ALA A 48 3.27 5.11 8.77
CA ALA A 48 2.87 3.71 8.87
C ALA A 48 2.15 3.26 7.58
N PHE A 49 2.29 1.99 7.22
CA PHE A 49 1.62 1.44 6.04
C PHE A 49 0.09 1.52 6.19
N PRO A 50 -0.67 1.82 5.12
CA PRO A 50 -2.13 1.95 5.20
C PRO A 50 -2.82 0.67 5.71
N THR A 51 -3.89 0.87 6.46
CA THR A 51 -4.76 -0.22 6.91
C THR A 51 -5.61 -0.77 5.75
N ALA A 52 -6.17 -1.97 5.94
CA ALA A 52 -7.10 -2.55 4.96
C ALA A 52 -8.32 -1.65 4.71
N ALA A 53 -8.90 -1.07 5.77
CA ALA A 53 -10.02 -0.12 5.66
C ALA A 53 -9.66 1.10 4.79
N ARG A 54 -8.45 1.65 4.96
CA ARG A 54 -7.99 2.81 4.18
C ARG A 54 -7.83 2.50 2.70
N ILE A 55 -7.34 1.31 2.36
CA ILE A 55 -7.22 0.84 0.96
C ILE A 55 -8.59 0.48 0.39
N ALA A 56 -9.48 -0.13 1.18
CA ALA A 56 -10.81 -0.56 0.75
C ALA A 56 -11.72 0.61 0.36
N ALA A 57 -11.53 1.76 0.99
CA ALA A 57 -12.25 3.01 0.74
C ALA A 57 -11.72 3.80 -0.48
N ALA A 58 -10.58 3.42 -1.04
CA ALA A 58 -10.02 4.05 -2.24
C ALA A 58 -10.52 3.37 -3.52
N GLU A 59 -10.38 4.05 -4.65
CA GLU A 59 -10.73 3.53 -5.96
C GLU A 59 -9.52 3.01 -6.72
N ALA A 60 -9.73 2.07 -7.64
CA ALA A 60 -8.63 1.49 -8.41
C ALA A 60 -7.85 2.54 -9.22
N SER A 61 -8.53 3.62 -9.65
CA SER A 61 -7.91 4.76 -10.34
C SER A 61 -6.83 5.43 -9.50
N ASP A 62 -6.99 5.49 -8.18
CA ASP A 62 -6.02 6.16 -7.31
C ASP A 62 -4.69 5.41 -7.29
N PHE A 63 -4.74 4.07 -7.32
CA PHE A 63 -3.55 3.24 -7.41
C PHE A 63 -2.94 3.20 -8.82
N MET A 64 -3.78 3.32 -9.86
CA MET A 64 -3.28 3.46 -11.22
C MET A 64 -2.46 4.75 -11.39
N ALA A 65 -2.89 5.85 -10.76
CA ALA A 65 -2.13 7.10 -10.72
C ALA A 65 -0.76 6.95 -10.04
N LEU A 66 -0.58 5.96 -9.16
CA LEU A 66 0.69 5.63 -8.52
C LEU A 66 1.60 4.70 -9.35
N GLY A 67 1.11 4.21 -10.50
CA GLY A 67 1.84 3.36 -11.44
C GLY A 67 1.47 1.88 -11.41
N LEU A 68 0.37 1.50 -10.75
CA LEU A 68 -0.16 0.13 -10.84
C LEU A 68 -0.88 -0.08 -12.17
N THR A 69 -0.80 -1.29 -12.71
CA THR A 69 -1.70 -1.70 -13.80
C THR A 69 -3.13 -1.79 -13.28
N ARG A 70 -4.13 -1.60 -14.15
CA ARG A 70 -5.56 -1.74 -13.80
C ARG A 70 -5.85 -3.05 -13.07
N ALA A 71 -5.30 -4.17 -13.54
CA ALA A 71 -5.49 -5.48 -12.92
C ALA A 71 -4.98 -5.51 -11.47
N ARG A 72 -3.74 -5.02 -11.22
CA ARG A 72 -3.16 -5.00 -9.87
C ARG A 72 -3.88 -4.03 -8.93
N ALA A 73 -4.26 -2.85 -9.43
CA ALA A 73 -5.04 -1.89 -8.67
C ALA A 73 -6.42 -2.47 -8.26
N THR A 74 -7.11 -3.12 -9.19
CA THR A 74 -8.40 -3.77 -8.93
C THR A 74 -8.25 -4.91 -7.92
N THR A 75 -7.24 -5.76 -8.08
CA THR A 75 -6.95 -6.85 -7.13
C THR A 75 -6.65 -6.31 -5.74
N LEU A 76 -5.85 -5.26 -5.61
CA LEU A 76 -5.53 -4.62 -4.33
C LEU A 76 -6.78 -4.13 -3.61
N VAL A 77 -7.65 -3.37 -4.29
CA VAL A 77 -8.89 -2.83 -3.72
C VAL A 77 -9.84 -3.96 -3.33
N ARG A 78 -10.03 -4.96 -4.20
CA ARG A 78 -10.89 -6.12 -3.91
C ARG A 78 -10.38 -6.94 -2.72
N PHE A 79 -9.07 -7.18 -2.66
CA PHE A 79 -8.44 -7.86 -1.54
C PHE A 79 -8.65 -7.10 -0.23
N ALA A 80 -8.42 -5.78 -0.23
CA ALA A 80 -8.64 -4.97 0.96
C ALA A 80 -10.10 -4.99 1.42
N ARG A 81 -11.07 -4.89 0.50
CA ARG A 81 -12.50 -5.01 0.81
C ARG A 81 -12.84 -6.37 1.42
N ALA A 82 -12.24 -7.45 0.92
CA ALA A 82 -12.44 -8.80 1.46
C ALA A 82 -11.87 -9.00 2.88
N ILE A 83 -10.86 -8.22 3.28
CA ILE A 83 -10.25 -8.28 4.63
C ILE A 83 -11.04 -7.47 5.66
N VAL A 84 -11.78 -6.43 5.22
CA VAL A 84 -12.57 -5.55 6.09
C VAL A 84 -13.95 -6.13 6.41
N ASN A 85 -14.43 -7.07 5.59
CA ASN A 85 -15.65 -7.85 5.83
C ASN A 85 -15.40 -8.94 6.89
#